data_AF-A0A952UGC4-F1
#
_entry.id   AF-A0A952UGC4-F1
#
_cell.length_a   1.000
_cell.length_b   1.000
_cell.length_c   1.000
_cell.angle_alpha   90.00
_cell.angle_beta   90.00
_cell.angle_gamma   90.00
#
_symmetry.space_group_name_H-M   'P 1'
#
loop_
_entity.id
_entity.type
_entity.pdbx_description
1 polymer ?
#
loop_
_entity_poly.entity_id
_entity_poly.type
_entity_poly.pdbx_seq_one_letter_code
_entity_poly.pdbx_strand_id
1 'polypeptide(L)'
;MITPKKSVLVMVYAVAIVPLVAVVGGSVWLYSDLYATGERFGQAVENGSSDLVPTEPQAFERSDPPEPGQDAAVLFEKAAAEWEQFPEEERTRLVAESRLYALPGDKPDGRFGESFAKCRPFVQSLGQAASLSDSRFQRQWSGDTELLEPHYHTTIQFGRLMTAFALADARDGRFDQAFNRLGQLRRIGWHISRDSGLDGLVTHVNLETQALAAAVEIAFNYGDRPGTIDRYRAFLAERGTRPDLFRNMQGEAMRTIHVLSRPDSFNDRMFSGSRLSINNPMFQRAAAVRMAEFWSSALESSQEDGNDPFASADSYRSAVRDFARLKSPSRIVPLAIADWNLARVGLAASLEARYLLASALAGALEGSHGTASLPESLGTIRELDPYTGEALAYSKTAEGCAIWCAGSDRRMGSGSGDPADVSLSIAGGTASFEGQ
;
A
#
# COMPACT_ATOMS: atom_id res chain seq x y z
N MET A 1 -59.64 37.34 6.52
CA MET A 1 -59.17 37.37 5.12
C MET A 1 -57.74 37.89 5.09
N ILE A 2 -56.75 37.02 5.06
CA ILE A 2 -55.36 37.41 4.78
C ILE A 2 -55.29 37.57 3.26
N THR A 3 -55.02 38.78 2.78
CA THR A 3 -54.97 39.08 1.35
C THR A 3 -53.82 38.29 0.69
N PRO A 4 -54.05 37.63 -0.46
CA PRO A 4 -53.07 36.75 -1.11
C PRO A 4 -51.74 37.42 -1.47
N LYS A 5 -51.70 38.76 -1.54
CA LYS A 5 -50.47 39.54 -1.75
C LYS A 5 -49.49 39.49 -0.56
N LYS A 6 -49.95 39.36 0.68
CA LYS A 6 -49.06 39.26 1.85
C LYS A 6 -48.38 37.90 1.95
N SER A 7 -49.09 36.83 1.56
CA SER A 7 -48.58 35.45 1.58
C SER A 7 -47.45 35.25 0.55
N VAL A 8 -47.58 35.84 -0.64
CA VAL A 8 -46.55 35.77 -1.69
C VAL A 8 -45.30 36.57 -1.31
N LEU A 9 -45.45 37.75 -0.69
CA LEU A 9 -44.32 38.56 -0.24
C LEU A 9 -43.50 37.85 0.86
N VAL A 10 -44.18 37.23 1.84
CA VAL A 10 -43.52 36.45 2.90
C VAL A 10 -42.81 35.22 2.34
N MET A 11 -43.38 34.55 1.33
CA MET A 11 -42.76 33.41 0.69
C MET A 11 -41.54 33.80 -0.15
N VAL A 12 -41.57 34.93 -0.87
CA VAL A 12 -40.41 35.46 -1.61
C VAL A 12 -39.30 35.91 -0.64
N TYR A 13 -39.65 36.56 0.48
CA TYR A 13 -38.67 36.90 1.52
C TYR A 13 -38.10 35.65 2.20
N ALA A 14 -38.88 34.63 2.50
CA ALA A 14 -38.37 33.38 3.08
C ALA A 14 -37.45 32.63 2.10
N VAL A 15 -37.80 32.58 0.81
CA VAL A 15 -36.99 31.92 -0.23
C VAL A 15 -35.69 32.67 -0.54
N ALA A 16 -35.64 33.99 -0.37
CA ALA A 16 -34.43 34.78 -0.59
C ALA A 16 -33.56 34.96 0.69
N ILE A 17 -34.19 35.16 1.85
CA ILE A 17 -33.50 35.42 3.12
C ILE A 17 -32.91 34.14 3.70
N VAL A 18 -33.61 33.00 3.63
CA VAL A 18 -33.10 31.76 4.24
C VAL A 18 -31.77 31.31 3.61
N PRO A 19 -31.61 31.28 2.27
CA PRO A 19 -30.31 30.99 1.66
C PRO A 19 -29.26 32.04 1.99
N LEU A 20 -29.61 33.34 2.03
CA LEU A 20 -28.66 34.41 2.37
C LEU A 20 -28.16 34.28 3.81
N VAL A 21 -29.05 34.05 4.77
CA VAL A 21 -28.72 33.84 6.19
C VAL A 21 -27.93 32.55 6.35
N ALA A 22 -28.23 31.50 5.60
CA ALA A 22 -27.45 30.26 5.61
C ALA A 22 -26.03 30.46 5.05
N VAL A 23 -25.87 31.23 3.96
CA VAL A 23 -24.57 31.56 3.37
C VAL A 23 -23.76 32.44 4.30
N VAL A 24 -24.36 33.48 4.88
CA VAL A 24 -23.69 34.39 5.83
C VAL A 24 -23.33 33.64 7.12
N GLY A 25 -24.26 32.88 7.69
CA GLY A 25 -24.03 32.07 8.88
C GLY A 25 -22.94 31.01 8.66
N GLY A 26 -22.97 30.32 7.51
CA GLY A 26 -21.93 29.38 7.12
C GLY A 26 -20.57 30.04 6.91
N SER A 27 -20.54 31.24 6.32
CA SER A 27 -19.30 32.00 6.13
C SER A 27 -18.73 32.48 7.45
N VAL A 28 -19.55 33.02 8.37
CA VAL A 28 -19.11 33.43 9.71
C VAL A 28 -18.59 32.24 10.51
N TRP A 29 -19.28 31.11 10.44
CA TRP A 29 -18.83 29.87 11.08
C TRP A 29 -17.49 29.38 10.51
N LEU A 30 -17.34 29.38 9.18
CA LEU A 30 -16.07 29.06 8.50
C LEU A 30 -14.94 29.98 8.95
N TYR A 31 -15.12 31.31 8.84
CA TYR A 31 -14.07 32.24 9.21
C TYR A 31 -13.73 32.16 10.71
N SER A 32 -14.73 32.10 11.59
CA SER A 32 -14.46 31.99 13.04
C SER A 32 -13.69 30.72 13.41
N ASP A 33 -14.03 29.56 12.83
CA ASP A 33 -13.28 28.32 13.04
C ASP A 33 -11.85 28.41 12.48
N LEU A 34 -11.67 28.97 11.27
CA LEU A 34 -10.37 29.12 10.65
C LEU A 34 -9.44 30.03 11.45
N TYR A 35 -9.94 31.17 11.94
CA TYR A 35 -9.14 32.08 12.75
C TYR A 35 -8.82 31.48 14.12
N ALA A 36 -9.82 30.97 14.84
CA ALA A 36 -9.61 30.35 16.16
C ALA A 36 -8.67 29.13 16.10
N THR A 37 -8.73 28.34 15.01
CA THR A 37 -7.84 27.19 14.82
C THR A 37 -6.45 27.64 14.36
N GLY A 38 -6.36 28.55 13.39
CA GLY A 38 -5.08 29.02 12.85
C GLY A 38 -4.27 29.88 13.83
N GLU A 39 -4.90 30.54 14.80
CA GLU A 39 -4.20 31.23 15.90
C GLU A 39 -3.43 30.26 16.80
N ARG A 40 -3.89 29.01 16.91
CA ARG A 40 -3.20 27.95 17.65
C ARG A 40 -1.99 27.39 16.90
N PHE A 41 -1.71 27.83 15.67
CA PHE A 41 -0.72 27.19 14.79
C PHE A 41 0.67 27.05 15.40
N GLY A 42 1.25 28.13 15.96
CA GLY A 42 2.57 28.05 16.59
C GLY A 42 2.60 27.01 17.72
N GLN A 43 1.64 27.12 18.65
CA GLN A 43 1.52 26.21 19.78
C GLN A 43 1.15 24.78 19.37
N ALA A 44 0.36 24.56 18.32
CA ALA A 44 -0.10 23.24 17.91
C ALA A 44 0.88 22.53 16.97
N VAL A 45 1.70 23.26 16.23
CA VAL A 45 2.87 22.68 15.56
C VAL A 45 3.92 22.31 16.61
N GLU A 46 4.16 23.16 17.62
CA GLU A 46 5.07 22.88 18.75
C GLU A 46 4.54 21.83 19.75
N ASN A 47 3.22 21.71 19.96
CA ASN A 47 2.62 20.72 20.88
C ASN A 47 2.14 19.45 20.18
N GLY A 48 1.78 19.54 18.89
CA GLY A 48 1.64 18.39 18.00
C GLY A 48 2.99 17.78 17.65
N SER A 49 4.09 18.41 18.09
CA SER A 49 5.40 17.78 18.32
C SER A 49 5.34 16.86 19.55
N SER A 50 4.40 15.91 19.60
CA SER A 50 4.55 14.81 20.55
C SER A 50 5.81 14.02 20.18
N ASP A 51 6.37 13.24 21.11
CA ASP A 51 7.48 12.32 20.82
C ASP A 51 7.18 11.38 19.62
N LEU A 52 5.92 11.29 19.19
CA LEU A 52 5.43 10.40 18.15
C LEU A 52 5.35 11.05 16.77
N VAL A 53 5.24 12.37 16.66
CA VAL A 53 5.14 13.10 15.37
C VAL A 53 6.36 14.01 15.22
N PRO A 54 7.38 13.59 14.48
CA PRO A 54 8.53 14.45 14.28
C PRO A 54 8.16 15.66 13.44
N THR A 55 8.68 16.84 13.81
CA THR A 55 8.36 18.11 13.14
C THR A 55 9.38 18.53 12.10
N GLU A 56 10.56 17.92 12.13
CA GLU A 56 11.65 18.22 11.22
C GLU A 56 11.90 17.07 10.23
N PRO A 57 12.02 17.36 8.92
CA PRO A 57 12.56 16.46 7.89
C PRO A 57 13.75 15.61 8.35
N GLN A 58 14.66 16.23 9.08
CA GLN A 58 15.91 15.65 9.56
C GLN A 58 15.70 14.49 10.54
N ALA A 59 14.55 14.42 11.23
CA ALA A 59 14.24 13.30 12.12
C ALA A 59 14.06 11.96 11.36
N PHE A 60 13.84 12.03 10.05
CA PHE A 60 13.77 10.87 9.16
C PHE A 60 14.96 10.78 8.19
N GLU A 61 15.87 11.75 8.22
CA GLU A 61 17.15 11.63 7.52
C GLU A 61 18.01 10.60 8.25
N ARG A 62 18.59 9.66 7.51
CA ARG A 62 19.58 8.74 8.08
C ARG A 62 20.76 9.55 8.62
N SER A 63 21.13 9.30 9.88
CA SER A 63 22.35 9.82 10.49
C SER A 63 23.62 9.27 9.84
N ASP A 64 23.56 8.04 9.32
CA ASP A 64 24.74 7.33 8.81
C ASP A 64 24.52 6.83 7.36
N PRO A 65 25.35 7.30 6.40
CA PRO A 65 25.31 6.79 5.03
C PRO A 65 25.75 5.32 5.00
N PRO A 66 25.24 4.51 4.05
CA PRO A 66 25.75 3.16 3.84
C PRO A 66 27.27 3.18 3.58
N GLU A 67 27.97 2.13 4.02
CA GLU A 67 29.40 1.97 3.72
C GLU A 67 29.64 1.96 2.19
N PRO A 68 30.82 2.44 1.73
CA PRO A 68 31.16 2.41 0.31
C PRO A 68 31.00 1.00 -0.30
N GLY A 69 30.20 0.89 -1.35
CA GLY A 69 29.92 -0.38 -2.03
C GLY A 69 28.86 -1.26 -1.37
N GLN A 70 28.27 -0.83 -0.24
CA GLN A 70 27.15 -1.52 0.42
C GLN A 70 25.78 -0.90 0.10
N ASP A 71 25.74 0.13 -0.74
CA ASP A 71 24.54 0.89 -1.05
C ASP A 71 23.76 0.31 -2.24
N ALA A 72 22.68 -0.41 -1.96
CA ALA A 72 21.79 -0.96 -2.99
C ALA A 72 21.14 0.10 -3.89
N ALA A 73 20.98 1.34 -3.42
CA ALA A 73 20.36 2.40 -4.20
C ALA A 73 21.17 2.70 -5.47
N VAL A 74 22.49 2.66 -5.42
CA VAL A 74 23.36 2.97 -6.57
C VAL A 74 23.10 2.02 -7.74
N LEU A 75 23.00 0.72 -7.47
CA LEU A 75 22.74 -0.29 -8.50
C LEU A 75 21.31 -0.20 -9.05
N PHE A 76 20.37 0.14 -8.19
CA PHE A 76 18.99 0.30 -8.59
C PHE A 76 18.75 1.58 -9.40
N GLU A 77 19.25 2.73 -8.96
CA GLU A 77 19.16 4.02 -9.67
C GLU A 77 19.75 3.88 -11.07
N LYS A 78 20.87 3.16 -11.20
CA LYS A 78 21.45 2.83 -12.50
C LYS A 78 20.50 1.97 -13.35
N ALA A 79 19.97 0.88 -12.80
CA ALA A 79 19.05 0.00 -13.52
C ALA A 79 17.78 0.73 -13.96
N ALA A 80 17.24 1.59 -13.10
CA ALA A 80 16.07 2.40 -13.38
C ALA A 80 16.34 3.44 -14.47
N ALA A 81 17.46 4.16 -14.41
CA ALA A 81 17.86 5.11 -15.44
C ALA A 81 18.03 4.44 -16.82
N GLU A 82 18.60 3.22 -16.86
CA GLU A 82 18.70 2.43 -18.10
C GLU A 82 17.32 1.94 -18.57
N TRP A 83 16.45 1.53 -17.65
CA TRP A 83 15.09 1.06 -17.96
C TRP A 83 14.22 2.18 -18.53
N GLU A 84 14.37 3.40 -18.01
CA GLU A 84 13.57 4.55 -18.42
C GLU A 84 13.96 5.13 -19.78
N GLN A 85 15.08 4.70 -20.36
CA GLN A 85 15.42 5.00 -21.76
C GLN A 85 14.46 4.34 -22.75
N PHE A 86 13.78 3.26 -22.37
CA PHE A 86 12.72 2.67 -23.17
C PHE A 86 11.43 3.49 -23.06
N PRO A 87 10.66 3.69 -24.15
CA PRO A 87 9.31 4.24 -24.08
C PRO A 87 8.42 3.43 -23.14
N GLU A 88 7.45 4.08 -22.48
CA GLU A 88 6.55 3.43 -21.51
C GLU A 88 5.78 2.24 -22.09
N GLU A 89 5.32 2.36 -23.33
CA GLU A 89 4.66 1.27 -24.07
C GLU A 89 5.59 0.07 -24.24
N GLU A 90 6.87 0.31 -24.52
CA GLU A 90 7.87 -0.74 -24.66
C GLU A 90 8.16 -1.41 -23.32
N ARG A 91 8.32 -0.64 -22.23
CA ARG A 91 8.52 -1.19 -20.88
C ARG A 91 7.36 -2.09 -20.46
N THR A 92 6.12 -1.63 -20.70
CA THR A 92 4.90 -2.41 -20.41
C THR A 92 4.85 -3.69 -21.22
N ARG A 93 5.17 -3.62 -22.51
CA ARG A 93 5.25 -4.78 -23.40
C ARG A 93 6.31 -5.79 -22.95
N LEU A 94 7.51 -5.32 -22.60
CA LEU A 94 8.61 -6.17 -22.13
C LEU A 94 8.24 -6.94 -20.86
N VAL A 95 7.57 -6.28 -19.90
CA VAL A 95 7.07 -6.93 -18.68
C VAL A 95 6.02 -8.00 -19.03
N ALA A 96 5.03 -7.67 -19.86
CA ALA A 96 3.97 -8.60 -20.25
C ALA A 96 4.51 -9.81 -21.02
N GLU A 97 5.38 -9.59 -22.01
CA GLU A 97 5.98 -10.67 -22.82
C GLU A 97 6.94 -11.54 -21.99
N SER A 98 7.67 -10.96 -21.04
CA SER A 98 8.50 -11.73 -20.10
C SER A 98 7.63 -12.63 -19.20
N ARG A 99 6.46 -12.14 -18.79
CA ARG A 99 5.51 -12.95 -18.03
C ARG A 99 4.93 -14.09 -18.87
N LEU A 100 4.54 -13.83 -20.12
CA LEU A 100 4.05 -14.86 -21.06
C LEU A 100 5.12 -15.92 -21.34
N TYR A 101 6.39 -15.52 -21.44
CA TYR A 101 7.50 -16.47 -21.56
C TYR A 101 7.58 -17.42 -20.37
N ALA A 102 7.19 -16.99 -19.17
CA ALA A 102 7.35 -17.74 -17.93
C ALA A 102 6.18 -18.70 -17.61
N LEU A 103 5.03 -18.56 -18.28
CA LEU A 103 3.85 -19.37 -18.00
C LEU A 103 4.07 -20.86 -18.34
N PRO A 104 3.37 -21.78 -17.64
CA PRO A 104 3.33 -23.19 -17.99
C PRO A 104 2.67 -23.38 -19.37
N GLY A 105 3.34 -24.01 -20.33
CA GLY A 105 2.79 -24.27 -21.67
C GLY A 105 3.85 -24.76 -22.67
N ASP A 106 3.40 -25.14 -23.88
CA ASP A 106 4.28 -25.47 -25.00
C ASP A 106 5.16 -24.26 -25.38
N LYS A 107 6.34 -24.54 -25.93
CA LYS A 107 7.46 -23.59 -26.15
C LYS A 107 6.97 -22.16 -26.47
N PRO A 108 7.37 -21.15 -25.67
CA PRO A 108 6.94 -19.78 -25.88
C PRO A 108 7.41 -19.28 -27.25
N ASP A 109 6.56 -18.46 -27.88
CA ASP A 109 6.85 -17.74 -29.11
C ASP A 109 8.26 -17.09 -29.03
N GLY A 110 9.04 -17.17 -30.12
CA GLY A 110 10.41 -16.67 -30.15
C GLY A 110 10.54 -15.20 -29.71
N ARG A 111 9.52 -14.38 -30.02
CA ARG A 111 9.46 -12.97 -29.57
C ARG A 111 9.44 -12.81 -28.05
N PHE A 112 8.76 -13.72 -27.32
CA PHE A 112 8.71 -13.66 -25.87
C PHE A 112 10.08 -13.99 -25.26
N GLY A 113 10.81 -14.92 -25.88
CA GLY A 113 12.19 -15.25 -25.51
C GLY A 113 13.15 -14.07 -25.72
N GLU A 114 12.99 -13.30 -26.79
CA GLU A 114 13.79 -12.10 -27.06
C GLU A 114 13.54 -11.00 -26.00
N SER A 115 12.28 -10.71 -25.68
CA SER A 115 11.92 -9.74 -24.65
C SER A 115 12.40 -10.17 -23.26
N PHE A 116 12.26 -11.46 -22.93
CA PHE A 116 12.81 -12.03 -21.70
C PHE A 116 14.34 -11.90 -21.65
N ALA A 117 15.05 -12.18 -22.74
CA ALA A 117 16.50 -11.99 -22.82
C ALA A 117 16.91 -10.52 -22.65
N LYS A 118 16.16 -9.59 -23.25
CA LYS A 118 16.39 -8.14 -23.13
C LYS A 118 16.24 -7.63 -21.70
N CYS A 119 15.36 -8.24 -20.91
CA CYS A 119 15.16 -7.87 -19.50
C CYS A 119 16.21 -8.45 -18.53
N ARG A 120 17.03 -9.42 -18.98
CA ARG A 120 17.98 -10.13 -18.12
C ARG A 120 19.02 -9.24 -17.42
N PRO A 121 19.61 -8.22 -18.07
CA PRO A 121 20.58 -7.35 -17.40
C PRO A 121 20.00 -6.60 -16.20
N PHE A 122 18.73 -6.16 -16.30
CA PHE A 122 18.04 -5.48 -15.20
C PHE A 122 17.83 -6.41 -14.01
N VAL A 123 17.36 -7.64 -14.26
CA VAL A 123 17.18 -8.65 -13.20
C VAL A 123 18.50 -9.04 -12.55
N GLN A 124 19.62 -9.07 -13.30
CA GLN A 124 20.95 -9.29 -12.75
C GLN A 124 21.40 -8.13 -11.85
N SER A 125 21.21 -6.88 -12.29
CA SER A 125 21.53 -5.69 -11.47
C SER A 125 20.72 -5.67 -10.17
N LEU A 126 19.42 -5.99 -10.25
CA LEU A 126 18.55 -6.09 -9.08
C LEU A 126 18.97 -7.22 -8.13
N GLY A 127 19.39 -8.36 -8.66
CA GLY A 127 19.95 -9.46 -7.86
C GLY A 127 21.23 -9.06 -7.12
N GLN A 128 22.09 -8.24 -7.75
CA GLN A 128 23.27 -7.66 -7.09
C GLN A 128 22.87 -6.64 -6.02
N ALA A 129 21.92 -5.74 -6.31
CA ALA A 129 21.40 -4.78 -5.34
C ALA A 129 20.83 -5.48 -4.11
N ALA A 130 20.05 -6.54 -4.30
CA ALA A 130 19.49 -7.36 -3.22
C ALA A 130 20.56 -8.06 -2.36
N SER A 131 21.77 -8.29 -2.89
CA SER A 131 22.85 -8.91 -2.12
C SER A 131 23.59 -7.92 -1.20
N LEU A 132 23.33 -6.62 -1.34
CA LEU A 132 23.96 -5.60 -0.52
C LEU A 132 23.30 -5.51 0.87
N SER A 133 24.11 -5.14 1.85
CA SER A 133 23.65 -5.14 3.24
C SER A 133 22.71 -3.99 3.57
N ASP A 134 22.75 -2.90 2.80
CA ASP A 134 22.05 -1.66 3.13
C ASP A 134 21.60 -0.87 1.88
N SER A 135 20.84 0.21 2.09
CA SER A 135 20.43 1.12 1.02
C SER A 135 20.16 2.53 1.54
N ARG A 136 20.57 3.54 0.77
CA ARG A 136 20.20 4.94 1.00
C ARG A 136 18.83 5.33 0.42
N PHE A 137 17.99 4.38 -0.03
CA PHE A 137 16.63 4.71 -0.47
C PHE A 137 15.90 5.47 0.62
N GLN A 138 15.83 6.79 0.45
CA GLN A 138 15.13 7.68 1.32
C GLN A 138 14.67 8.86 0.50
N ARG A 139 13.50 9.36 0.86
CA ARG A 139 12.97 10.60 0.33
C ARG A 139 13.90 11.75 0.68
N GLN A 140 14.08 12.70 -0.24
CA GLN A 140 14.68 14.00 0.10
C GLN A 140 13.63 14.84 0.83
N TRP A 141 13.72 14.88 2.16
CA TRP A 141 12.75 15.55 3.00
C TRP A 141 12.91 17.09 3.03
N SER A 142 14.08 17.60 2.65
CA SER A 142 14.44 19.02 2.68
C SER A 142 14.16 19.81 1.39
N GLY A 143 13.66 19.16 0.33
CA GLY A 143 13.45 19.76 -1.00
C GLY A 143 12.12 20.49 -1.19
N ASP A 144 11.87 20.97 -2.41
CA ASP A 144 10.49 21.24 -2.86
C ASP A 144 9.68 19.94 -2.80
N THR A 145 8.38 20.02 -2.57
CA THR A 145 7.50 18.86 -2.39
C THR A 145 7.39 17.96 -3.63
N GLU A 146 8.00 18.38 -4.74
CA GLU A 146 8.52 17.48 -5.77
C GLU A 146 9.56 16.56 -5.13
N LEU A 147 9.03 15.49 -4.56
CA LEU A 147 9.58 14.15 -4.65
C LEU A 147 10.57 14.07 -5.82
N LEU A 148 11.87 14.16 -5.53
CA LEU A 148 12.86 13.41 -6.28
C LEU A 148 12.48 11.95 -6.03
N GLU A 149 11.53 11.49 -6.82
CA GLU A 149 10.89 10.18 -6.82
C GLU A 149 11.66 9.34 -7.84
N PRO A 150 12.73 8.64 -7.47
CA PRO A 150 13.28 7.68 -8.40
C PRO A 150 12.40 6.43 -8.20
N HIS A 151 11.36 6.31 -9.03
CA HIS A 151 11.02 5.03 -9.62
C HIS A 151 10.11 4.07 -8.80
N TYR A 152 9.16 4.50 -7.95
CA TYR A 152 8.19 3.54 -7.35
C TYR A 152 7.45 2.71 -8.39
N HIS A 153 6.96 3.37 -9.45
CA HIS A 153 6.33 2.69 -10.58
C HIS A 153 7.29 1.72 -11.28
N THR A 154 8.51 2.17 -11.58
CA THR A 154 9.56 1.36 -12.20
C THR A 154 9.99 0.20 -11.29
N THR A 155 9.98 0.37 -9.97
CA THR A 155 10.22 -0.69 -8.99
C THR A 155 9.14 -1.76 -9.09
N ILE A 156 7.87 -1.37 -9.16
CA ILE A 156 6.76 -2.30 -9.31
C ILE A 156 6.92 -3.10 -10.61
N GLN A 157 7.37 -2.47 -11.70
CA GLN A 157 7.71 -3.16 -12.95
C GLN A 157 8.87 -4.14 -12.77
N PHE A 158 9.92 -3.75 -12.05
CA PHE A 158 11.04 -4.64 -11.71
C PHE A 158 10.63 -5.84 -10.88
N GLY A 159 9.70 -5.68 -9.93
CA GLY A 159 9.09 -6.81 -9.23
C GLY A 159 8.43 -7.80 -10.20
N ARG A 160 7.70 -7.29 -11.19
CA ARG A 160 7.02 -8.12 -12.20
C ARG A 160 8.03 -8.88 -13.06
N LEU A 161 9.16 -8.24 -13.39
CA LEU A 161 10.25 -8.92 -14.10
C LEU A 161 10.91 -9.99 -13.24
N MET A 162 11.25 -9.70 -11.97
CA MET A 162 11.88 -10.68 -11.08
C MET A 162 10.99 -11.90 -10.85
N THR A 163 9.67 -11.70 -10.68
CA THR A 163 8.71 -12.82 -10.57
C THR A 163 8.58 -13.61 -11.86
N ALA A 164 8.54 -12.97 -13.04
CA ALA A 164 8.57 -13.67 -14.32
C ALA A 164 9.83 -14.53 -14.48
N PHE A 165 10.99 -14.03 -14.08
CA PHE A 165 12.24 -14.80 -14.11
C PHE A 165 12.24 -15.97 -13.12
N ALA A 166 11.67 -15.79 -11.91
CA ALA A 166 11.51 -16.88 -10.96
C ALA A 166 10.60 -17.99 -11.49
N LEU A 167 9.48 -17.62 -12.12
CA LEU A 167 8.58 -18.58 -12.76
C LEU A 167 9.22 -19.32 -13.93
N ALA A 168 10.00 -18.61 -14.76
CA ALA A 168 10.75 -19.24 -15.84
C ALA A 168 11.81 -20.23 -15.30
N ASP A 169 12.49 -19.90 -14.20
CA ASP A 169 13.40 -20.84 -13.52
C ASP A 169 12.68 -22.07 -12.98
N ALA A 170 11.50 -21.90 -12.36
CA ALA A 170 10.69 -23.00 -11.86
C ALA A 170 10.18 -23.91 -12.99
N ARG A 171 9.74 -23.33 -14.11
CA ARG A 171 9.35 -24.05 -15.33
C ARG A 171 10.49 -24.93 -15.83
N ASP A 172 11.71 -24.39 -15.86
CA ASP A 172 12.92 -25.10 -16.27
C ASP A 172 13.43 -26.09 -15.19
N GLY A 173 12.73 -26.26 -14.08
CA GLY A 173 13.08 -27.17 -12.98
C GLY A 173 14.16 -26.65 -12.03
N ARG A 174 14.55 -25.37 -12.13
CA ARG A 174 15.57 -24.72 -11.29
C ARG A 174 14.94 -24.08 -10.04
N PHE A 175 14.31 -24.90 -9.19
CA PHE A 175 13.54 -24.39 -8.03
C PHE A 175 14.37 -23.58 -7.02
N ASP A 176 15.62 -23.97 -6.76
CA ASP A 176 16.51 -23.20 -5.88
C ASP A 176 16.74 -21.78 -6.41
N GLN A 177 16.93 -21.64 -7.73
CA GLN A 177 17.10 -20.33 -8.36
C GLN A 177 15.82 -19.52 -8.34
N ALA A 178 14.67 -20.16 -8.57
CA ALA A 178 13.36 -19.53 -8.52
C ALA A 178 13.10 -18.90 -7.14
N PHE A 179 13.18 -19.70 -6.06
CA PHE A 179 12.94 -19.20 -4.70
C PHE A 179 14.02 -18.21 -4.25
N ASN A 180 15.28 -18.38 -4.66
CA ASN A 180 16.32 -17.38 -4.39
C ASN A 180 15.99 -16.03 -5.04
N ARG A 181 15.46 -16.00 -6.28
CA ARG A 181 15.02 -14.73 -6.90
C ARG A 181 13.85 -14.09 -6.17
N LEU A 182 12.90 -14.88 -5.70
CA LEU A 182 11.79 -14.36 -4.90
C LEU A 182 12.30 -13.78 -3.58
N GLY A 183 13.29 -14.42 -2.94
CA GLY A 183 13.99 -13.88 -1.77
C GLY A 183 14.73 -12.57 -2.08
N GLN A 184 15.41 -12.48 -3.22
CA GLN A 184 16.03 -11.23 -3.68
C GLN A 184 15.00 -10.11 -3.86
N LEU A 185 13.82 -10.43 -4.43
CA LEU A 185 12.74 -9.45 -4.59
C LEU A 185 12.24 -8.91 -3.24
N ARG A 186 12.04 -9.77 -2.25
CA ARG A 186 11.73 -9.33 -0.88
C ARG A 186 12.78 -8.41 -0.31
N ARG A 187 14.05 -8.73 -0.54
CA ARG A 187 15.18 -7.93 -0.08
C ARG A 187 15.20 -6.53 -0.71
N ILE A 188 14.83 -6.40 -1.98
CA ILE A 188 14.57 -5.10 -2.62
C ILE A 188 13.41 -4.36 -1.93
N GLY A 189 12.31 -5.05 -1.62
CA GLY A 189 11.20 -4.49 -0.83
C GLY A 189 11.64 -3.93 0.51
N TRP A 190 12.50 -4.66 1.23
CA TRP A 190 13.11 -4.17 2.46
C TRP A 190 13.97 -2.92 2.26
N HIS A 191 14.83 -2.90 1.23
CA HIS A 191 15.65 -1.72 0.93
C HIS A 191 14.77 -0.48 0.68
N ILE A 192 13.62 -0.64 0.04
CA ILE A 192 12.67 0.45 -0.23
C ILE A 192 11.90 0.87 1.01
N SER A 193 11.60 -0.08 1.92
CA SER A 193 10.94 0.20 3.19
C SER A 193 11.73 1.11 4.14
N ARG A 194 12.97 1.47 3.76
CA ARG A 194 13.74 2.52 4.42
C ARG A 194 13.11 3.91 4.22
N ASP A 195 12.30 4.14 3.17
CA ASP A 195 11.41 5.31 3.12
C ASP A 195 10.30 5.14 4.17
N SER A 196 10.30 6.06 5.14
CA SER A 196 9.32 6.18 6.21
C SER A 196 8.00 6.83 5.78
N GLY A 197 7.77 7.10 4.49
CA GLY A 197 6.45 7.50 3.99
C GLY A 197 5.54 6.29 3.69
N LEU A 198 4.23 6.52 3.59
CA LEU A 198 3.28 5.46 3.20
C LEU A 198 3.49 4.97 1.74
N ASP A 199 4.23 5.71 0.90
CA ASP A 199 4.59 5.27 -0.47
C ASP A 199 5.61 4.13 -0.44
N GLY A 200 6.56 4.19 0.50
CA GLY A 200 7.52 3.11 0.77
C GLY A 200 6.81 1.85 1.26
N LEU A 201 5.83 2.01 2.16
CA LEU A 201 4.96 0.91 2.60
C LEU A 201 4.24 0.25 1.42
N VAL A 202 3.55 1.04 0.59
CA VAL A 202 2.78 0.55 -0.57
C VAL A 202 3.69 -0.26 -1.50
N THR A 203 4.88 0.27 -1.79
CA THR A 203 5.83 -0.41 -2.69
C THR A 203 6.36 -1.69 -2.07
N HIS A 204 6.74 -1.68 -0.78
CA HIS A 204 7.17 -2.89 -0.08
C HIS A 204 6.09 -3.98 -0.10
N VAL A 205 4.85 -3.63 0.29
CA VAL A 205 3.71 -4.58 0.27
C VAL A 205 3.46 -5.11 -1.14
N ASN A 206 3.60 -4.27 -2.17
CA ASN A 206 3.41 -4.68 -3.56
C ASN A 206 4.46 -5.72 -3.98
N LEU A 207 5.75 -5.47 -3.71
CA LEU A 207 6.82 -6.42 -4.06
C LEU A 207 6.69 -7.75 -3.30
N GLU A 208 6.35 -7.69 -2.01
CA GLU A 208 6.07 -8.88 -1.19
C GLU A 208 4.88 -9.68 -1.73
N THR A 209 3.80 -9.00 -2.09
CA THR A 209 2.59 -9.64 -2.65
C THR A 209 2.91 -10.31 -3.99
N GLN A 210 3.70 -9.67 -4.86
CA GLN A 210 4.15 -10.27 -6.11
C GLN A 210 5.03 -11.50 -5.87
N ALA A 211 5.98 -11.43 -4.94
CA ALA A 211 6.84 -12.56 -4.58
C ALA A 211 6.02 -13.74 -4.04
N LEU A 212 5.05 -13.45 -3.17
CA LEU A 212 4.15 -14.44 -2.57
C LEU A 212 3.25 -15.10 -3.62
N ALA A 213 2.64 -14.32 -4.52
CA ALA A 213 1.80 -14.85 -5.59
C ALA A 213 2.60 -15.77 -6.52
N ALA A 214 3.82 -15.39 -6.89
CA ALA A 214 4.70 -16.24 -7.69
C ALA A 214 5.10 -17.52 -6.95
N ALA A 215 5.38 -17.45 -5.64
CA ALA A 215 5.67 -18.63 -4.83
C ALA A 215 4.49 -19.60 -4.76
N VAL A 216 3.27 -19.07 -4.57
CA VAL A 216 2.02 -19.85 -4.61
C VAL A 216 1.85 -20.54 -5.97
N GLU A 217 2.07 -19.81 -7.05
CA GLU A 217 1.96 -20.33 -8.41
C GLU A 217 2.98 -21.45 -8.68
N ILE A 218 4.22 -21.31 -8.21
CA ILE A 218 5.24 -22.37 -8.28
C ILE A 218 4.79 -23.59 -7.50
N ALA A 219 4.33 -23.41 -6.26
CA ALA A 219 3.88 -24.50 -5.40
C ALA A 219 2.66 -25.24 -5.99
N PHE A 220 1.74 -24.51 -6.62
CA PHE A 220 0.56 -25.08 -7.25
C PHE A 220 0.91 -25.87 -8.52
N ASN A 221 1.69 -25.27 -9.44
CA ASN A 221 1.97 -25.87 -10.74
C ASN A 221 3.05 -26.96 -10.69
N TYR A 222 3.93 -26.93 -9.69
CA TYR A 222 5.11 -27.80 -9.59
C TYR A 222 5.22 -28.49 -8.24
N GLY A 223 4.17 -28.45 -7.42
CA GLY A 223 4.14 -29.00 -6.06
C GLY A 223 4.45 -30.49 -6.04
N ASP A 224 3.97 -31.24 -7.03
CA ASP A 224 4.19 -32.68 -7.22
C ASP A 224 5.67 -33.07 -7.38
N ARG A 225 6.53 -32.11 -7.76
CA ARG A 225 7.96 -32.35 -7.93
C ARG A 225 8.68 -32.40 -6.57
N PRO A 226 9.67 -33.30 -6.40
CA PRO A 226 10.35 -33.49 -5.12
C PRO A 226 10.94 -32.19 -4.54
N GLY A 227 10.57 -31.89 -3.29
CA GLY A 227 11.12 -30.76 -2.53
C GLY A 227 10.62 -29.38 -2.97
N THR A 228 9.62 -29.26 -3.85
CA THR A 228 9.02 -27.95 -4.18
C THR A 228 8.25 -27.38 -2.99
N ILE A 229 7.40 -28.19 -2.35
CA ILE A 229 6.60 -27.74 -1.19
C ILE A 229 7.49 -27.37 0.00
N ASP A 230 8.58 -28.11 0.25
CA ASP A 230 9.53 -27.76 1.32
C ASP A 230 10.18 -26.39 1.09
N ARG A 231 10.58 -26.09 -0.16
CA ARG A 231 11.12 -24.77 -0.53
C ARG A 231 10.08 -23.67 -0.40
N TYR A 232 8.83 -23.95 -0.78
CA TYR A 232 7.74 -23.02 -0.59
C TYR A 232 7.53 -22.69 0.89
N ARG A 233 7.54 -23.70 1.77
CA ARG A 233 7.46 -23.50 3.23
C ARG A 233 8.64 -22.73 3.78
N ALA A 234 9.86 -23.06 3.36
CA ALA A 234 11.06 -22.32 3.73
C ALA A 234 10.94 -20.85 3.30
N PHE A 235 10.49 -20.59 2.07
CA PHE A 235 10.21 -19.25 1.59
C PHE A 235 9.15 -18.53 2.44
N LEU A 236 8.06 -19.17 2.85
CA LEU A 236 7.08 -18.53 3.75
C LEU A 236 7.69 -18.22 5.13
N ALA A 237 8.50 -19.11 5.67
CA ALA A 237 9.16 -18.95 6.98
C ALA A 237 10.26 -17.88 6.97
N GLU A 238 11.00 -17.74 5.87
CA GLU A 238 12.10 -16.78 5.68
C GLU A 238 11.63 -15.36 5.33
N ARG A 239 10.41 -14.97 5.72
CA ARG A 239 9.84 -13.65 5.39
C ARG A 239 10.73 -12.45 5.77
N GLY A 240 11.68 -12.63 6.70
CA GLY A 240 12.83 -11.75 6.91
C GLY A 240 12.50 -10.39 7.53
N THR A 241 11.61 -9.62 6.91
CA THR A 241 11.29 -8.24 7.26
C THR A 241 9.81 -7.95 7.06
N ARG A 242 9.13 -7.45 8.09
CA ARG A 242 7.77 -6.89 7.97
C ARG A 242 7.87 -5.39 7.70
N PRO A 243 6.94 -4.78 6.94
CA PRO A 243 6.85 -3.33 6.87
C PRO A 243 6.61 -2.75 8.27
N ASP A 244 7.28 -1.63 8.57
CA ASP A 244 7.13 -0.91 9.83
C ASP A 244 6.02 0.13 9.68
N LEU A 245 4.76 -0.33 9.79
CA LEU A 245 3.58 0.51 9.58
C LEU A 245 3.62 1.77 10.45
N PHE A 246 4.01 1.63 11.71
CA PHE A 246 4.08 2.74 12.64
C PHE A 246 5.06 3.81 12.16
N ARG A 247 6.30 3.42 11.83
CA ARG A 247 7.29 4.33 11.24
C ARG A 247 6.80 4.94 9.94
N ASN A 248 6.11 4.18 9.09
CA ASN A 248 5.54 4.67 7.84
C ASN A 248 4.45 5.73 8.07
N MET A 249 3.63 5.57 9.13
CA MET A 249 2.66 6.56 9.55
C MET A 249 3.33 7.81 10.14
N GLN A 250 4.41 7.65 10.93
CA GLN A 250 5.16 8.78 11.47
C GLN A 250 5.75 9.66 10.35
N GLY A 251 6.37 9.06 9.32
CA GLY A 251 6.93 9.82 8.21
C GLY A 251 5.86 10.48 7.35
N GLU A 252 4.70 9.86 7.16
CA GLU A 252 3.56 10.50 6.50
C GLU A 252 2.95 11.63 7.34
N ALA A 253 2.92 11.48 8.66
CA ALA A 253 2.49 12.53 9.58
C ALA A 253 3.37 13.76 9.47
N MET A 254 4.68 13.59 9.59
CA MET A 254 5.65 14.67 9.41
C MET A 254 5.49 15.32 8.02
N ARG A 255 5.43 14.51 6.95
CA ARG A 255 5.29 15.01 5.57
C ARG A 255 4.10 15.94 5.44
N THR A 256 2.93 15.47 5.84
CA THR A 256 1.67 16.19 5.62
C THR A 256 1.60 17.45 6.46
N ILE A 257 2.09 17.42 7.71
CA ILE A 257 2.18 18.61 8.58
C ILE A 257 3.19 19.62 8.02
N HIS A 258 4.40 19.17 7.67
CA HIS A 258 5.46 20.00 7.11
C HIS A 258 4.97 20.72 5.84
N VAL A 259 4.33 19.99 4.92
CA VAL A 259 3.81 20.58 3.69
C VAL A 259 2.72 21.59 3.98
N LEU A 260 1.70 21.24 4.77
CA LEU A 260 0.61 22.16 5.11
C LEU A 260 1.09 23.40 5.88
N SER A 261 2.25 23.32 6.54
CA SER A 261 2.87 24.44 7.24
C SER A 261 3.60 25.44 6.33
N ARG A 262 3.98 25.05 5.10
CA ARG A 262 4.71 25.91 4.16
C ARG A 262 3.78 26.90 3.44
N PRO A 263 4.24 28.15 3.19
CA PRO A 263 3.55 29.06 2.29
C PRO A 263 3.36 28.43 0.91
N ASP A 264 2.21 28.68 0.27
CA ASP A 264 1.89 28.23 -1.09
C ASP A 264 1.85 26.70 -1.34
N SER A 265 1.89 25.89 -0.28
CA SER A 265 1.91 24.41 -0.33
C SER A 265 0.73 23.76 -1.06
N PHE A 266 -0.40 24.46 -1.18
CA PHE A 266 -1.55 23.96 -1.94
C PHE A 266 -1.42 24.12 -3.46
N ASN A 267 -0.40 24.86 -3.93
CA ASN A 267 -0.03 24.89 -5.35
C ASN A 267 0.79 23.65 -5.77
N ASP A 268 1.28 22.89 -4.79
CA ASP A 268 2.02 21.66 -5.01
C ASP A 268 1.07 20.49 -5.31
N ARG A 269 1.48 19.61 -6.23
CA ARG A 269 0.68 18.50 -6.80
C ARG A 269 0.30 17.39 -5.81
N MET A 270 0.45 17.62 -4.52
CA MET A 270 0.45 16.59 -3.48
C MET A 270 -0.90 15.90 -3.25
N PHE A 271 -2.04 16.49 -3.66
CA PHE A 271 -3.35 16.07 -3.15
C PHE A 271 -4.42 15.74 -4.20
N SER A 272 -4.03 15.57 -5.46
CA SER A 272 -4.83 15.09 -6.61
C SER A 272 -4.33 15.82 -7.85
N GLY A 273 -4.55 15.25 -9.05
CA GLY A 273 -4.26 15.92 -10.32
C GLY A 273 -5.01 17.26 -10.55
N SER A 274 -5.74 17.77 -9.55
CA SER A 274 -6.37 19.10 -9.52
C SER A 274 -5.65 20.03 -8.56
N ARG A 275 -5.14 21.16 -9.08
CA ARG A 275 -4.59 22.26 -8.27
C ARG A 275 -5.70 22.85 -7.39
N LEU A 276 -5.66 22.56 -6.10
CA LEU A 276 -6.45 23.30 -5.10
C LEU A 276 -5.69 24.59 -4.78
N SER A 277 -5.85 25.67 -5.55
CA SER A 277 -5.16 26.93 -5.23
C SER A 277 -5.82 27.65 -4.04
N ILE A 278 -5.57 27.19 -2.81
CA ILE A 278 -6.03 27.87 -1.60
C ILE A 278 -4.96 28.88 -1.17
N ASN A 279 -5.12 30.13 -1.61
CA ASN A 279 -4.21 31.25 -1.31
C ASN A 279 -4.54 31.96 0.03
N ASN A 280 -5.11 31.26 1.00
CA ASN A 280 -5.43 31.81 2.32
C ASN A 280 -4.48 31.24 3.40
N PRO A 281 -3.52 32.03 3.90
CA PRO A 281 -2.56 31.57 4.91
C PRO A 281 -3.21 31.10 6.22
N MET A 282 -4.34 31.68 6.61
CA MET A 282 -5.06 31.24 7.81
C MET A 282 -5.73 29.88 7.61
N PHE A 283 -6.20 29.59 6.41
CA PHE A 283 -6.71 28.26 6.07
C PHE A 283 -5.61 27.20 6.10
N GLN A 284 -4.45 27.50 5.51
CA GLN A 284 -3.26 26.62 5.56
C GLN A 284 -2.86 26.30 7.00
N ARG A 285 -2.74 27.33 7.85
CA ARG A 285 -2.45 27.17 9.28
C ARG A 285 -3.49 26.32 9.98
N ALA A 286 -4.78 26.61 9.78
CA ALA A 286 -5.84 25.84 10.41
C ALA A 286 -5.84 24.37 9.97
N ALA A 287 -5.60 24.10 8.67
CA ALA A 287 -5.48 22.75 8.14
C ALA A 287 -4.28 22.00 8.74
N ALA A 288 -3.12 22.65 8.86
CA ALA A 288 -1.94 22.07 9.48
C ALA A 288 -2.19 21.69 10.95
N VAL A 289 -2.85 22.56 11.73
CA VAL A 289 -3.24 22.27 13.12
C VAL A 289 -4.15 21.05 13.19
N ARG A 290 -5.18 21.00 12.35
CA ARG A 290 -6.12 19.86 12.31
C ARG A 290 -5.45 18.56 11.88
N MET A 291 -4.49 18.63 10.96
CA MET A 291 -3.71 17.46 10.55
C MET A 291 -2.79 16.96 11.67
N ALA A 292 -2.18 17.87 12.43
CA ALA A 292 -1.38 17.52 13.60
C ALA A 292 -2.23 16.88 14.72
N GLU A 293 -3.41 17.44 15.00
CA GLU A 293 -4.40 16.85 15.93
C GLU A 293 -4.80 15.43 15.49
N PHE A 294 -5.10 15.23 14.20
CA PHE A 294 -5.44 13.93 13.64
C PHE A 294 -4.30 12.92 13.80
N TRP A 295 -3.09 13.25 13.35
CA TRP A 295 -1.97 12.31 13.37
C TRP A 295 -1.52 11.95 14.76
N SER A 296 -1.56 12.89 15.71
CA SER A 296 -1.25 12.61 17.11
C SER A 296 -2.19 11.52 17.64
N SER A 297 -3.50 11.69 17.44
CA SER A 297 -4.50 10.70 17.87
C SER A 297 -4.39 9.36 17.15
N ALA A 298 -4.08 9.37 15.85
CA ALA A 298 -3.92 8.15 15.06
C ALA A 298 -2.68 7.37 15.50
N LEU A 299 -1.54 8.04 15.72
CA LEU A 299 -0.29 7.42 16.14
C LEU A 299 -0.33 6.97 17.61
N GLU A 300 -0.96 7.72 18.50
CA GLU A 300 -1.17 7.29 19.89
C GLU A 300 -1.94 5.95 19.93
N SER A 301 -3.07 5.87 19.21
CA SER A 301 -3.84 4.63 19.11
C SER A 301 -3.02 3.48 18.51
N SER A 302 -2.31 3.72 17.40
CA SER A 302 -1.48 2.68 16.77
C SER A 302 -0.27 2.27 17.61
N GLN A 303 0.25 3.13 18.48
CA GLN A 303 1.32 2.76 19.40
C GLN A 303 0.83 1.77 20.47
N GLU A 304 -0.39 1.97 20.97
CA GLU A 304 -1.03 1.05 21.93
C GLU A 304 -1.27 -0.35 21.33
N ASP A 305 -1.55 -0.42 20.03
CA ASP A 305 -1.72 -1.65 19.27
C ASP A 305 -0.40 -2.43 19.05
N GLY A 306 0.75 -1.77 19.28
CA GLY A 306 2.08 -2.35 19.05
C GLY A 306 2.34 -2.68 17.58
N ASN A 307 2.98 -3.83 17.32
CA ASN A 307 3.33 -4.28 15.96
C ASN A 307 2.20 -5.09 15.28
N ASP A 308 0.96 -4.98 15.74
CA ASP A 308 -0.20 -5.63 15.10
C ASP A 308 -0.76 -4.73 13.98
N PRO A 309 -0.60 -5.11 12.69
CA PRO A 309 -1.08 -4.30 11.59
C PRO A 309 -2.61 -4.30 11.45
N PHE A 310 -3.31 -5.33 11.94
CA PHE A 310 -4.78 -5.36 11.90
C PHE A 310 -5.35 -4.34 12.89
N ALA A 311 -4.89 -4.39 14.14
CA ALA A 311 -5.29 -3.45 15.17
C ALA A 311 -4.94 -2.00 14.77
N SER A 312 -3.71 -1.77 14.28
CA SER A 312 -3.28 -0.45 13.79
C SER A 312 -4.18 0.11 12.67
N ALA A 313 -4.60 -0.73 11.72
CA ALA A 313 -5.48 -0.32 10.63
C ALA A 313 -6.90 0.02 11.13
N ASP A 314 -7.42 -0.74 12.11
CA ASP A 314 -8.71 -0.48 12.73
C ASP A 314 -8.70 0.79 13.60
N SER A 315 -7.61 1.03 14.32
CA SER A 315 -7.35 2.27 15.07
C SER A 315 -7.29 3.48 14.14
N TYR A 316 -6.54 3.39 13.04
CA TYR A 316 -6.51 4.45 12.03
C TYR A 316 -7.91 4.73 11.45
N ARG A 317 -8.67 3.68 11.09
CA ARG A 317 -10.05 3.82 10.62
C ARG A 317 -10.98 4.46 11.65
N SER A 318 -10.76 4.19 12.93
CA SER A 318 -11.51 4.79 14.02
C SER A 318 -11.16 6.26 14.19
N ALA A 319 -9.87 6.61 14.15
CA ALA A 319 -9.40 8.00 14.16
C ALA A 319 -9.99 8.81 13.00
N VAL A 320 -10.04 8.26 11.78
CA VAL A 320 -10.67 8.91 10.63
C VAL A 320 -12.17 9.14 10.86
N ARG A 321 -12.90 8.14 11.37
CA ARG A 321 -14.33 8.25 11.68
C ARG A 321 -14.62 9.32 12.74
N ASP A 322 -13.82 9.38 13.78
CA ASP A 322 -13.97 10.37 14.84
C ASP A 322 -13.59 11.77 14.38
N PHE A 323 -12.55 11.88 13.56
CA PHE A 323 -12.17 13.12 12.90
C PHE A 323 -13.26 13.63 11.95
N ALA A 324 -13.95 12.74 11.22
CA ALA A 324 -15.08 13.09 10.36
C ALA A 324 -16.30 13.62 11.12
N ARG A 325 -16.44 13.29 12.41
CA ARG A 325 -17.52 13.78 13.29
C ARG A 325 -17.26 15.17 13.87
N LEU A 326 -16.03 15.70 13.75
CA LEU A 326 -15.70 17.04 14.23
C LEU A 326 -16.58 18.10 13.53
N LYS A 327 -17.14 19.03 14.31
CA LYS A 327 -17.93 20.14 13.75
C LYS A 327 -17.03 21.34 13.45
N SER A 328 -16.15 21.18 12.46
CA SER A 328 -15.13 22.18 12.12
C SER A 328 -14.87 22.20 10.61
N PRO A 329 -15.01 23.34 9.91
CA PRO A 329 -14.70 23.42 8.48
C PRO A 329 -13.23 23.26 8.13
N SER A 330 -12.32 23.67 9.03
CA SER A 330 -10.87 23.51 8.84
C SER A 330 -10.43 22.05 8.71
N ARG A 331 -11.28 21.08 9.07
CA ARG A 331 -11.01 19.66 8.92
C ARG A 331 -11.16 19.11 7.50
N ILE A 332 -11.83 19.81 6.58
CA ILE A 332 -12.28 19.22 5.31
C ILE A 332 -11.10 18.69 4.49
N VAL A 333 -10.04 19.48 4.35
CA VAL A 333 -8.84 19.08 3.61
C VAL A 333 -8.05 18.00 4.37
N PRO A 334 -7.74 18.16 5.66
CA PRO A 334 -7.14 17.09 6.46
C PRO A 334 -7.89 15.77 6.43
N LEU A 335 -9.23 15.80 6.44
CA LEU A 335 -10.05 14.59 6.36
C LEU A 335 -9.89 13.91 5.01
N ALA A 336 -9.90 14.67 3.90
CA ALA A 336 -9.68 14.08 2.58
C ALA A 336 -8.30 13.41 2.47
N ILE A 337 -7.27 14.00 3.09
CA ILE A 337 -5.92 13.40 3.16
C ILE A 337 -5.94 12.13 4.01
N ALA A 338 -6.57 12.18 5.19
CA ALA A 338 -6.68 11.05 6.11
C ALA A 338 -7.47 9.89 5.48
N ASP A 339 -8.57 10.19 4.79
CA ASP A 339 -9.40 9.25 4.03
C ASP A 339 -8.62 8.62 2.88
N TRP A 340 -7.81 9.40 2.16
CA TRP A 340 -6.96 8.86 1.09
C TRP A 340 -5.93 7.85 1.60
N ASN A 341 -5.47 8.03 2.83
CA ASN A 341 -4.48 7.15 3.47
C ASN A 341 -5.07 5.87 4.07
N LEU A 342 -6.40 5.74 4.22
CA LEU A 342 -7.06 4.55 4.76
C LEU A 342 -6.62 3.26 4.06
N ALA A 343 -6.68 3.25 2.73
CA ALA A 343 -6.29 2.07 1.95
C ALA A 343 -4.80 1.76 2.10
N ARG A 344 -3.94 2.80 2.15
CA ARG A 344 -2.49 2.64 2.26
C ARG A 344 -2.08 2.03 3.61
N VAL A 345 -2.72 2.45 4.70
CA VAL A 345 -2.51 1.88 6.04
C VAL A 345 -3.01 0.43 6.10
N GLY A 346 -4.16 0.14 5.48
CA GLY A 346 -4.75 -1.21 5.42
C GLY A 346 -3.86 -2.25 4.73
N LEU A 347 -2.99 -1.84 3.79
CA LEU A 347 -2.12 -2.74 3.03
C LEU A 347 -1.22 -3.63 3.90
N ALA A 348 -0.78 -3.16 5.07
CA ALA A 348 0.03 -3.96 5.98
C ALA A 348 -0.76 -5.15 6.54
N ALA A 349 -2.01 -4.92 6.96
CA ALA A 349 -2.91 -5.95 7.43
C ALA A 349 -3.24 -6.94 6.31
N SER A 350 -3.52 -6.42 5.12
CA SER A 350 -3.80 -7.24 3.94
C SER A 350 -2.61 -8.12 3.56
N LEU A 351 -1.37 -7.64 3.72
CA LEU A 351 -0.19 -8.47 3.51
C LEU A 351 -0.13 -9.65 4.50
N GLU A 352 -0.39 -9.42 5.79
CA GLU A 352 -0.44 -10.51 6.78
C GLU A 352 -1.52 -11.53 6.45
N ALA A 353 -2.71 -11.07 6.04
CA ALA A 353 -3.78 -11.94 5.59
C ALA A 353 -3.35 -12.78 4.38
N ARG A 354 -2.67 -12.20 3.39
CA ARG A 354 -2.15 -12.95 2.22
C ARG A 354 -1.16 -14.04 2.62
N TYR A 355 -0.28 -13.77 3.59
CA TYR A 355 0.65 -14.77 4.12
C TYR A 355 -0.07 -15.92 4.84
N LEU A 356 -1.12 -15.61 5.59
CA LEU A 356 -1.97 -16.63 6.22
C LEU A 356 -2.63 -17.53 5.18
N LEU A 357 -3.24 -16.94 4.14
CA LEU A 357 -3.87 -17.69 3.04
C LEU A 357 -2.86 -18.56 2.29
N ALA A 358 -1.66 -18.04 2.05
CA ALA A 358 -0.56 -18.77 1.43
C ALA A 358 -0.08 -19.97 2.28
N SER A 359 -0.05 -19.82 3.60
CA SER A 359 0.24 -20.92 4.54
C SER A 359 -0.82 -22.01 4.48
N ALA A 360 -2.11 -21.62 4.49
CA ALA A 360 -3.23 -22.55 4.38
C ALA A 360 -3.17 -23.39 3.11
N LEU A 361 -2.84 -22.75 1.98
CA LEU A 361 -2.63 -23.46 0.73
C LEU A 361 -1.49 -24.50 0.83
N ALA A 362 -0.39 -24.18 1.52
CA ALA A 362 0.72 -25.12 1.70
C ALA A 362 0.26 -26.41 2.37
N GLY A 363 -0.64 -26.30 3.37
CA GLY A 363 -1.26 -27.45 4.02
C GLY A 363 -2.19 -28.22 3.07
N ALA A 364 -2.94 -27.52 2.22
CA ALA A 364 -3.87 -28.13 1.25
C ALA A 364 -3.11 -28.94 0.19
N LEU A 365 -2.01 -28.38 -0.31
CA LEU A 365 -1.17 -29.03 -1.32
C LEU A 365 -0.49 -30.28 -0.77
N GLU A 366 -0.02 -30.27 0.49
CA GLU A 366 0.55 -31.46 1.14
C GLU A 366 -0.46 -32.61 1.24
N GLY A 367 -1.71 -32.31 1.61
CA GLY A 367 -2.78 -33.32 1.65
C GLY A 367 -3.17 -33.89 0.28
N SER A 368 -2.86 -33.17 -0.80
CA SER A 368 -3.13 -33.59 -2.18
C SER A 368 -2.00 -34.41 -2.82
N HIS A 369 -0.83 -34.48 -2.18
CA HIS A 369 0.30 -35.28 -2.65
C HIS A 369 -0.08 -36.78 -2.66
N GLY A 370 -0.24 -37.32 -3.87
CA GLY A 370 -0.58 -38.73 -4.10
C GLY A 370 -2.02 -38.99 -4.57
N THR A 371 -2.94 -38.03 -4.44
CA THR A 371 -4.33 -38.15 -4.91
C THR A 371 -4.65 -37.33 -6.16
N ALA A 372 -3.69 -36.51 -6.63
CA ALA A 372 -3.81 -35.60 -7.77
C ALA A 372 -5.03 -34.63 -7.70
N SER A 373 -5.63 -34.48 -6.52
CA SER A 373 -6.83 -33.67 -6.32
C SER A 373 -6.73 -32.89 -5.02
N LEU A 374 -7.05 -31.59 -5.10
CA LEU A 374 -7.18 -30.73 -3.92
C LEU A 374 -8.27 -31.27 -2.98
N PRO A 375 -8.12 -31.09 -1.67
CA PRO A 375 -9.11 -31.56 -0.71
C PRO A 375 -10.44 -30.82 -0.88
N GLU A 376 -11.56 -31.47 -0.51
CA GLU A 376 -12.89 -30.84 -0.52
C GLU A 376 -13.06 -29.81 0.61
N SER A 377 -12.20 -29.84 1.64
CA SER A 377 -12.16 -28.86 2.71
C SER A 377 -10.76 -28.73 3.30
N LEU A 378 -10.46 -27.59 3.91
CA LEU A 378 -9.21 -27.36 4.65
C LEU A 378 -9.28 -27.88 6.10
N GLY A 379 -10.23 -28.72 6.49
CA GLY A 379 -10.55 -29.03 7.91
C GLY A 379 -9.41 -29.59 8.79
N THR A 380 -8.25 -29.93 8.23
CA THR A 380 -7.01 -30.28 8.96
C THR A 380 -6.10 -29.09 9.25
N ILE A 381 -6.29 -27.97 8.55
CA ILE A 381 -5.56 -26.72 8.69
C ILE A 381 -6.26 -25.88 9.76
N ARG A 382 -5.50 -25.51 10.80
CA ARG A 382 -6.01 -24.86 12.02
C ARG A 382 -5.90 -23.33 11.98
N GLU A 383 -5.59 -22.76 10.83
CA GLU A 383 -5.43 -21.32 10.70
C GLU A 383 -6.80 -20.64 10.82
N LEU A 384 -6.85 -19.66 11.72
CA LEU A 384 -8.03 -18.84 11.96
C LEU A 384 -7.91 -17.55 11.19
N ASP A 385 -9.02 -17.13 10.59
CA ASP A 385 -9.19 -15.83 9.99
C ASP A 385 -8.94 -14.72 11.04
N PRO A 386 -8.00 -13.80 10.80
CA PRO A 386 -7.61 -12.77 11.77
C PRO A 386 -8.73 -11.76 12.03
N TYR A 387 -9.69 -11.62 11.12
CA TYR A 387 -10.79 -10.67 11.26
C TYR A 387 -11.98 -11.26 12.03
N THR A 388 -12.24 -12.57 11.89
CA THR A 388 -13.42 -13.22 12.48
C THR A 388 -13.12 -14.15 13.64
N GLY A 389 -11.88 -14.63 13.76
CA GLY A 389 -11.50 -15.71 14.67
C GLY A 389 -12.08 -17.08 14.30
N GLU A 390 -12.74 -17.19 13.14
CA GLU A 390 -13.31 -18.43 12.62
C GLU A 390 -12.33 -19.13 11.66
N ALA A 391 -12.64 -20.36 11.25
CA ALA A 391 -11.84 -21.05 10.24
C ALA A 391 -11.92 -20.32 8.89
N LEU A 392 -10.79 -20.30 8.15
CA LEU A 392 -10.74 -19.74 6.80
C LEU A 392 -11.79 -20.38 5.89
N ALA A 393 -12.48 -19.56 5.09
CA ALA A 393 -13.39 -20.08 4.09
C ALA A 393 -12.59 -20.69 2.92
N TYR A 394 -13.09 -21.79 2.36
CA TYR A 394 -12.44 -22.52 1.29
C TYR A 394 -13.46 -23.07 0.29
N SER A 395 -13.12 -22.98 -0.98
CA SER A 395 -13.86 -23.66 -2.04
C SER A 395 -12.90 -24.22 -3.08
N LYS A 396 -13.12 -25.47 -3.45
CA LYS A 396 -12.46 -26.10 -4.59
C LYS A 396 -13.21 -25.74 -5.86
N THR A 397 -12.47 -25.38 -6.91
CA THR A 397 -13.02 -25.12 -8.25
C THR A 397 -12.55 -26.20 -9.23
N ALA A 398 -13.09 -26.19 -10.44
CA ALA A 398 -12.64 -27.11 -11.49
C ALA A 398 -11.17 -26.87 -11.91
N GLU A 399 -10.67 -25.65 -11.74
CA GLU A 399 -9.34 -25.21 -12.20
C GLU A 399 -8.33 -25.00 -11.06
N GLY A 400 -8.75 -25.13 -9.80
CA GLY A 400 -7.93 -24.88 -8.63
C GLY A 400 -8.74 -24.74 -7.35
N CYS A 401 -8.50 -23.67 -6.59
CA CYS A 401 -9.20 -23.37 -5.35
C CYS A 401 -9.21 -21.88 -5.04
N ALA A 402 -10.10 -21.49 -4.14
CA ALA A 402 -10.12 -20.18 -3.53
C ALA A 402 -10.17 -20.30 -2.00
N ILE A 403 -9.39 -19.45 -1.32
CA ILE A 403 -9.32 -19.33 0.13
C ILE A 403 -9.60 -17.86 0.48
N TRP A 404 -10.40 -17.61 1.51
CA TRP A 404 -10.78 -16.26 1.91
C TRP A 404 -10.58 -16.02 3.41
N CYS A 405 -10.17 -14.80 3.74
CA CYS A 405 -10.47 -14.18 5.02
C CYS A 405 -11.79 -13.42 4.88
N ALA A 406 -12.68 -13.50 5.86
CA ALA A 406 -13.99 -12.85 5.85
C ALA A 406 -13.96 -11.56 6.68
N GLY A 407 -14.56 -10.49 6.15
CA GLY A 407 -14.70 -9.21 6.85
C GLY A 407 -15.78 -9.16 7.93
N SER A 408 -15.90 -8.00 8.58
CA SER A 408 -16.85 -7.73 9.68
C SER A 408 -18.34 -7.97 9.35
N ASP A 409 -18.72 -8.14 8.09
CA ASP A 409 -20.08 -8.37 7.62
C ASP A 409 -20.39 -9.84 7.29
N ARG A 410 -19.40 -10.75 7.33
CA ARG A 410 -19.54 -12.22 7.26
C ARG A 410 -20.43 -12.76 6.12
N ARG A 411 -20.62 -12.02 5.02
CA ARG A 411 -21.53 -12.44 3.94
C ARG A 411 -20.79 -12.98 2.74
N MET A 412 -20.69 -14.31 2.70
CA MET A 412 -20.58 -15.07 1.45
C MET A 412 -21.89 -14.93 0.67
N GLY A 413 -22.07 -13.84 -0.07
CA GLY A 413 -23.29 -13.58 -0.82
C GLY A 413 -23.02 -12.67 -2.00
N SER A 414 -22.83 -13.30 -3.17
CA SER A 414 -22.89 -12.72 -4.51
C SER A 414 -23.17 -11.21 -4.60
N GLY A 415 -22.13 -10.44 -4.88
CA GLY A 415 -22.26 -9.12 -5.51
C GLY A 415 -22.74 -7.99 -4.62
N SER A 416 -21.84 -7.45 -3.79
CA SER A 416 -21.78 -6.02 -3.53
C SER A 416 -20.43 -5.74 -2.87
N GLY A 417 -19.54 -5.04 -3.57
CA GLY A 417 -18.27 -4.62 -3.00
C GLY A 417 -18.50 -3.72 -1.78
N ASP A 418 -17.95 -4.13 -0.65
CA ASP A 418 -17.57 -3.29 0.49
C ASP A 418 -16.33 -3.95 1.14
N PRO A 419 -15.48 -3.21 1.87
CA PRO A 419 -14.06 -3.54 2.01
C PRO A 419 -13.80 -4.57 3.13
N ALA A 420 -13.18 -5.71 2.81
CA ALA A 420 -12.29 -6.52 3.67
C ALA A 420 -11.99 -7.95 3.13
N ASP A 421 -12.52 -8.36 1.98
CA ASP A 421 -12.25 -9.71 1.45
C ASP A 421 -10.83 -9.78 0.86
N VAL A 422 -9.86 -10.19 1.68
CA VAL A 422 -8.59 -10.68 1.15
C VAL A 422 -8.81 -12.13 0.72
N SER A 423 -8.67 -12.39 -0.57
CA SER A 423 -8.80 -13.72 -1.14
C SER A 423 -7.52 -14.16 -1.81
N LEU A 424 -7.28 -15.47 -1.81
CA LEU A 424 -6.33 -16.13 -2.66
C LEU A 424 -7.12 -17.00 -3.62
N SER A 425 -7.03 -16.71 -4.91
CA SER A 425 -7.63 -17.50 -5.97
C SER A 425 -6.56 -18.11 -6.84
N ILE A 426 -6.74 -19.39 -7.19
CA ILE A 426 -5.92 -20.08 -8.17
C ILE A 426 -6.84 -20.61 -9.27
N ALA A 427 -6.64 -20.09 -10.48
CA ALA A 427 -7.39 -20.49 -11.68
C ALA A 427 -6.43 -20.56 -12.88
N GLY A 428 -6.59 -21.57 -13.72
CA GLY A 428 -5.75 -21.77 -14.91
C GLY A 428 -4.24 -21.77 -14.64
N GLY A 429 -3.80 -22.23 -13.46
CA GLY A 429 -2.38 -22.24 -13.07
C GLY A 429 -1.79 -20.86 -12.75
N THR A 430 -2.62 -19.82 -12.56
CA THR A 430 -2.20 -18.50 -12.11
C THR A 430 -2.77 -18.23 -10.73
N ALA A 431 -1.95 -17.68 -9.84
CA ALA A 431 -2.38 -17.26 -8.52
C ALA A 431 -2.63 -15.75 -8.49
N SER A 432 -3.77 -15.33 -7.92
CA SER A 432 -4.09 -13.93 -7.66
C SER A 432 -4.51 -13.73 -6.22
N PHE A 433 -4.09 -12.60 -5.64
CA PHE A 433 -4.68 -12.08 -4.43
C PHE A 433 -5.64 -10.94 -4.80
N GLU A 434 -6.86 -10.98 -4.29
CA GLU A 434 -7.84 -9.90 -4.43
C GLU A 434 -8.13 -9.30 -3.04
N GLY A 435 -8.62 -8.06 -2.99
CA GLY A 435 -8.87 -7.33 -1.74
C GLY A 435 -7.90 -6.16 -1.50
N GLN A 436 -8.41 -5.08 -0.90
CA GLN A 436 -7.67 -3.84 -0.60
C GLN A 436 -6.54 -4.09 0.39
#